data_AF-A0A5C1AFN1-F1
#
_entry.id   AF-A0A5C1AFN1-F1
#
_cell.length_a   1.000
_cell.length_b   1.000
_cell.length_c   1.000
_cell.angle_alpha   90.00
_cell.angle_beta   90.00
_cell.angle_gamma   90.00
#
_symmetry.space_group_name_H-M   'P 1'
#
loop_
_entity.id
_entity.type
_entity.pdbx_description
1 polymer ?
#
loop_
_entity_poly.entity_id
_entity_poly.type
_entity_poly.pdbx_seq_one_letter_code
_entity_poly.pdbx_strand_id
1 'polypeptide(L)'
;MVVSLSQIARQLLRRVPPFRRAQGPPPPLPSGAVIDPAFAGRKRAKLDRIRPLLRDDLPHGETETFYDFLSDDLRTQFHITDTDNVSANNYDDHAARMIEIHSGGFVLDCGAGLRPVYYDNVVNFDICPYPTTDVRGVGERLPFKDGVFQAVFSFAVLEHVRDPFACAKEIMRVLVPGGRLYCVVPFLQPLHGYPHHYFNMSHEGLRSLFEDGMEIKRQEVPPSGQPIWTLTWLLRRWAAQLPESARRELLSHKVGDLLADPREYLDRSFVRDLPLEAQMELASTTALFAEKPE
;
A
#
# COMPACT_ATOMS: atom_id res chain seq x y z
N MET A 1 -11.43 -28.94 -31.13
CA MET A 1 -10.41 -29.44 -30.18
C MET A 1 -10.35 -28.47 -29.01
N VAL A 2 -10.95 -28.82 -27.88
CA VAL A 2 -10.89 -28.01 -26.65
C VAL A 2 -9.59 -28.36 -25.95
N VAL A 3 -8.63 -27.44 -25.97
CA VAL A 3 -7.36 -27.58 -25.23
C VAL A 3 -7.68 -27.24 -23.78
N SER A 4 -7.50 -28.20 -22.88
CA SER A 4 -7.76 -28.07 -21.45
C SER A 4 -6.88 -26.95 -20.83
N LEU A 5 -7.46 -26.15 -19.93
CA LEU A 5 -6.77 -25.13 -19.11
C LEU A 5 -5.50 -25.67 -18.40
N SER A 6 -5.41 -26.99 -18.19
CA SER A 6 -4.23 -27.66 -17.63
C SER A 6 -3.00 -27.65 -18.55
N GLN A 7 -3.17 -27.55 -19.88
CA GLN A 7 -2.07 -27.53 -20.86
C GLN A 7 -1.47 -26.13 -21.04
N ILE A 8 -2.28 -25.08 -20.91
CA ILE A 8 -1.82 -23.67 -20.96
C ILE A 8 -0.99 -23.34 -19.72
N ALA A 9 -1.40 -23.83 -18.54
CA ALA A 9 -0.62 -23.69 -17.30
C ALA A 9 0.76 -24.36 -17.37
N ARG A 10 0.89 -25.49 -18.10
CA ARG A 10 2.18 -26.19 -18.26
C ARG A 10 3.12 -25.56 -19.28
N GLN A 11 2.61 -24.77 -20.24
CA GLN A 11 3.47 -24.08 -21.22
C GLN A 11 4.08 -22.80 -20.67
N LEU A 12 3.40 -22.08 -19.76
CA LEU A 12 3.90 -20.86 -19.14
C LEU A 12 4.97 -21.10 -18.06
N LEU A 13 5.05 -22.31 -17.51
CA LEU A 13 6.05 -22.69 -16.50
C LEU A 13 7.42 -23.11 -17.07
N ARG A 14 7.58 -23.23 -18.40
CA ARG A 14 8.79 -23.81 -19.03
C ARG A 14 9.96 -22.84 -19.27
N ARG A 15 9.87 -21.57 -18.87
CA ARG A 15 10.95 -20.57 -19.06
C ARG A 15 11.62 -20.08 -17.78
N VAL A 16 11.30 -20.68 -16.63
CA VAL A 16 11.97 -20.36 -15.37
C VAL A 16 12.96 -21.49 -15.06
N PRO A 17 14.28 -21.22 -14.98
CA PRO A 17 15.24 -22.24 -14.57
C PRO A 17 14.87 -22.82 -13.19
N PRO A 18 15.16 -24.12 -12.93
CA PRO A 18 14.80 -24.76 -11.68
C PRO A 18 15.40 -24.02 -10.48
N PHE A 19 14.53 -23.72 -9.52
CA PHE A 19 14.83 -23.01 -8.29
C PHE A 19 15.88 -23.77 -7.48
N ARG A 20 17.05 -23.15 -7.23
CA ARG A 20 17.90 -23.58 -6.12
C ARG A 20 17.16 -23.21 -4.84
N ARG A 21 16.96 -24.17 -3.92
CA ARG A 21 16.48 -23.86 -2.56
C ARG A 21 17.45 -22.88 -1.91
N ALA A 22 17.11 -21.60 -1.93
CA ALA A 22 17.72 -20.60 -1.08
C ALA A 22 17.23 -20.83 0.37
N GLN A 23 18.03 -20.38 1.34
CA GLN A 23 17.65 -20.36 2.75
C GLN A 23 16.31 -19.64 2.88
N GLY A 24 15.40 -20.15 3.72
CA GLY A 24 14.06 -19.56 3.90
C GLY A 24 14.11 -18.10 4.37
N PRO A 25 12.97 -17.39 4.40
CA PRO A 25 12.93 -15.99 4.82
C PRO A 25 13.57 -15.82 6.21
N PRO A 26 14.20 -14.66 6.48
CA PRO A 26 14.75 -14.40 7.80
C PRO A 26 13.67 -14.51 8.88
N PRO A 27 14.03 -14.86 10.12
CA PRO A 27 13.06 -14.99 11.20
C PRO A 27 12.29 -13.66 11.41
N PRO A 28 11.04 -13.73 11.90
CA PRO A 28 10.26 -12.55 12.21
C PRO A 28 10.95 -11.70 13.29
N LEU A 29 10.62 -10.42 13.31
CA LEU A 29 11.14 -9.51 14.34
C LEU A 29 10.66 -9.93 15.74
N PRO A 30 11.52 -9.80 16.77
CA PRO A 30 11.12 -10.05 18.15
C PRO A 30 10.01 -9.09 18.56
N SER A 31 9.02 -9.58 19.30
CA SER A 31 7.93 -8.76 19.84
C SER A 31 8.42 -7.96 21.06
N GLY A 32 8.50 -6.63 20.95
CA GLY A 32 8.82 -5.75 22.08
C GLY A 32 9.32 -4.36 21.65
N ALA A 33 9.30 -3.40 22.58
CA ALA A 33 9.74 -2.02 22.35
C ALA A 33 11.28 -1.85 22.30
N VAL A 34 12.03 -2.91 22.63
CA VAL A 34 13.50 -2.89 22.62
C VAL A 34 13.99 -3.54 21.33
N ILE A 35 14.66 -2.74 20.49
CA ILE A 35 15.38 -3.22 19.31
C ILE A 35 16.49 -4.17 19.81
N ASP A 36 16.37 -5.46 19.50
CA ASP A 36 17.41 -6.46 19.76
C ASP A 36 18.77 -5.98 19.18
N PRO A 37 19.88 -6.00 19.95
CA PRO A 37 21.21 -5.62 19.46
C PRO A 37 21.61 -6.31 18.14
N ALA A 38 21.19 -7.56 17.92
CA ALA A 38 21.46 -8.26 16.67
C ALA A 38 20.70 -7.62 15.49
N PHE A 39 19.46 -7.19 15.72
CA PHE A 39 18.68 -6.45 14.73
C PHE A 39 19.24 -5.04 14.49
N ALA A 40 19.65 -4.32 15.54
CA ALA A 40 20.29 -3.02 15.43
C ALA A 40 21.57 -3.09 14.57
N GLY A 41 22.41 -4.10 14.79
CA GLY A 41 23.63 -4.32 14.00
C GLY A 41 23.35 -4.62 12.54
N ARG A 42 22.37 -5.51 12.25
CA ARG A 42 21.93 -5.81 10.87
C ARG A 42 21.41 -4.55 10.17
N LYS A 43 20.58 -3.77 10.87
CA LYS A 43 20.02 -2.53 10.37
C LYS A 43 21.11 -1.50 10.06
N ARG A 44 22.07 -1.29 10.95
CA ARG A 44 23.23 -0.41 10.68
C ARG A 44 24.01 -0.83 9.44
N ALA A 45 24.34 -2.12 9.33
CA ALA A 45 25.07 -2.64 8.18
C ALA A 45 24.32 -2.43 6.86
N LYS A 46 22.98 -2.47 6.89
CA LYS A 46 22.15 -2.14 5.72
C LYS A 46 22.17 -0.64 5.43
N LEU A 47 22.06 0.23 6.44
CA LEU A 47 22.13 1.70 6.26
C LEU A 47 23.42 2.09 5.51
N ASP A 48 24.56 1.53 5.91
CA ASP A 48 25.84 1.77 5.23
C ASP A 48 25.83 1.35 3.76
N ARG A 49 25.17 0.22 3.44
CA ARG A 49 25.05 -0.29 2.07
C ARG A 49 24.07 0.51 1.21
N ILE A 50 23.05 1.15 1.79
CA ILE A 50 22.06 1.94 1.05
C ILE A 50 22.46 3.41 0.90
N ARG A 51 23.39 3.93 1.73
CA ARG A 51 23.89 5.31 1.63
C ARG A 51 24.26 5.73 0.19
N PRO A 52 24.94 4.91 -0.63
CA PRO A 52 25.28 5.28 -2.00
C PRO A 52 24.07 5.45 -2.93
N LEU A 53 22.92 4.85 -2.59
CA LEU A 53 21.67 4.94 -3.37
C LEU A 53 20.95 6.27 -3.13
N LEU A 54 21.25 6.96 -2.03
CA LEU A 54 20.60 8.21 -1.66
C LEU A 54 21.11 9.38 -2.49
N ARG A 55 20.22 10.35 -2.70
CA ARG A 55 20.53 11.66 -3.25
C ARG A 55 21.33 12.49 -2.25
N ASP A 56 22.35 13.19 -2.73
CA ASP A 56 23.19 14.11 -1.97
C ASP A 56 22.74 15.57 -2.09
N ASP A 57 21.85 15.87 -3.04
CA ASP A 57 21.32 17.21 -3.32
C ASP A 57 20.08 17.58 -2.48
N LEU A 58 19.60 16.66 -1.64
CA LEU A 58 18.44 16.89 -0.78
C LEU A 58 18.85 17.07 0.69
N PRO A 59 18.30 18.07 1.39
CA PRO A 59 18.52 18.23 2.82
C PRO A 59 17.94 17.03 3.58
N HIS A 60 18.72 16.47 4.50
CA HIS A 60 18.31 15.34 5.32
C HIS A 60 19.05 15.30 6.65
N GLY A 61 18.43 14.68 7.65
CA GLY A 61 19.07 14.22 8.87
C GLY A 61 19.46 12.74 8.77
N GLU A 62 20.32 12.31 9.68
CA GLU A 62 20.64 10.90 9.86
C GLU A 62 20.53 10.57 11.35
N THR A 63 19.77 9.53 11.67
CA THR A 63 19.68 8.99 13.03
C THR A 63 20.50 7.70 13.14
N GLU A 64 20.51 7.10 14.32
CA GLU A 64 21.14 5.79 14.45
C GLU A 64 20.44 4.66 13.69
N THR A 65 19.20 4.89 13.27
CA THR A 65 18.33 3.84 12.74
C THR A 65 17.77 4.15 11.35
N PHE A 66 17.81 5.38 10.86
CA PHE A 66 17.32 5.70 9.51
C PHE A 66 17.85 7.05 9.00
N TYR A 67 17.73 7.27 7.69
CA TYR A 67 17.92 8.57 7.05
C TYR A 67 16.60 9.34 7.00
N ASP A 68 16.57 10.58 7.49
CA ASP A 68 15.36 11.40 7.55
C ASP A 68 15.37 12.50 6.47
N PHE A 69 14.67 12.25 5.37
CA PHE A 69 14.43 13.24 4.30
C PHE A 69 13.09 13.96 4.46
N LEU A 70 12.38 13.77 5.58
CA LEU A 70 11.11 14.43 5.83
C LEU A 70 11.32 15.74 6.63
N SER A 71 11.68 16.81 5.94
CA SER A 71 11.82 18.14 6.54
C SER A 71 10.49 18.76 6.97
N ASP A 72 10.52 19.75 7.87
CA ASP A 72 9.34 20.52 8.28
C ASP A 72 8.64 21.22 7.11
N ASP A 73 9.42 21.66 6.11
CA ASP A 73 8.88 22.22 4.86
C ASP A 73 8.06 21.19 4.09
N LEU A 74 8.57 19.95 3.95
CA LEU A 74 7.84 18.87 3.29
C LEU A 74 6.62 18.46 4.10
N ARG A 75 6.73 18.42 5.44
CA ARG A 75 5.58 18.15 6.32
C ARG A 75 4.49 19.18 6.12
N THR A 76 4.85 20.45 6.02
CA THR A 76 3.91 21.54 5.76
C THR A 76 3.32 21.45 4.35
N GLN A 77 4.17 21.27 3.33
CA GLN A 77 3.77 21.21 1.92
C GLN A 77 2.76 20.07 1.66
N PHE A 78 2.99 18.90 2.26
CA PHE A 78 2.17 17.71 2.04
C PHE A 78 1.12 17.48 3.15
N HIS A 79 0.97 18.43 4.08
CA HIS A 79 0.01 18.39 5.20
C HIS A 79 0.12 17.11 6.04
N ILE A 80 1.35 16.75 6.38
CA ILE A 80 1.69 15.53 7.08
C ILE A 80 1.46 15.75 8.57
N THR A 81 0.58 14.94 9.15
CA THR A 81 0.32 14.88 10.59
C THR A 81 0.78 13.54 11.13
N ASP A 82 1.34 13.55 12.34
CA ASP A 82 1.78 12.31 12.98
C ASP A 82 0.58 11.41 13.32
N THR A 83 0.86 10.11 13.41
CA THR A 83 -0.15 9.08 13.58
C THR A 83 0.31 8.00 14.54
N ASP A 84 -0.65 7.52 15.34
CA ASP A 84 -0.48 6.31 16.13
C ASP A 84 -0.93 5.05 15.36
N ASN A 85 -1.51 5.20 14.16
CA ASN A 85 -1.88 4.07 13.33
C ASN A 85 -0.63 3.40 12.76
N VAL A 86 -0.62 2.07 12.84
CA VAL A 86 0.48 1.24 12.37
C VAL A 86 -0.03 0.34 11.26
N SER A 87 0.46 0.55 10.03
CA SER A 87 0.31 -0.42 8.95
C SER A 87 1.36 -1.51 9.12
N ALA A 88 0.95 -2.77 9.27
CA ALA A 88 1.87 -3.89 9.55
C ALA A 88 1.61 -5.11 8.66
N ASN A 89 1.41 -4.87 7.36
CA ASN A 89 1.09 -5.93 6.40
C ASN A 89 2.29 -6.82 6.10
N ASN A 90 2.03 -8.11 5.85
CA ASN A 90 3.02 -9.06 5.36
C ASN A 90 3.26 -8.89 3.85
N TYR A 91 4.41 -9.39 3.39
CA TYR A 91 4.62 -9.64 1.96
C TYR A 91 3.86 -10.90 1.55
N ASP A 92 3.19 -10.84 0.39
CA ASP A 92 2.63 -12.04 -0.24
C ASP A 92 3.72 -12.88 -0.93
N ASP A 93 3.34 -14.08 -1.41
CA ASP A 93 4.25 -14.99 -2.10
C ASP A 93 4.89 -14.37 -3.35
N HIS A 94 4.20 -13.43 -4.01
CA HIS A 94 4.71 -12.77 -5.21
C HIS A 94 5.83 -11.79 -4.86
N ALA A 95 5.60 -10.95 -3.86
CA ALA A 95 6.58 -10.01 -3.33
C ALA A 95 7.78 -10.77 -2.73
N ALA A 96 7.55 -11.81 -1.92
CA ALA A 96 8.61 -12.64 -1.37
C ALA A 96 9.51 -13.24 -2.48
N ARG A 97 8.90 -13.77 -3.54
CA ARG A 97 9.65 -14.29 -4.70
C ARG A 97 10.45 -13.20 -5.43
N MET A 98 9.91 -11.99 -5.56
CA MET A 98 10.65 -10.88 -6.15
C MET A 98 11.85 -10.47 -5.31
N ILE A 99 11.71 -10.44 -3.99
CA ILE A 99 12.81 -10.18 -3.04
C ILE A 99 13.93 -11.20 -3.25
N GLU A 100 13.60 -12.49 -3.38
CA GLU A 100 14.57 -13.56 -3.63
C GLU A 100 15.28 -13.44 -4.99
N ILE A 101 14.52 -13.22 -6.06
CA ILE A 101 15.05 -13.06 -7.43
C ILE A 101 16.04 -11.89 -7.50
N HIS A 102 15.77 -10.82 -6.74
CA HIS A 102 16.60 -9.61 -6.69
C HIS A 102 17.54 -9.57 -5.48
N SER A 103 17.91 -10.72 -4.93
CA SER A 103 18.86 -10.84 -3.81
C SER A 103 20.25 -10.23 -4.07
N GLY A 104 20.66 -10.10 -5.34
CA GLY A 104 21.90 -9.44 -5.75
C GLY A 104 21.83 -7.91 -5.87
N GLY A 105 20.66 -7.30 -5.69
CA GLY A 105 20.45 -5.85 -5.74
C GLY A 105 19.48 -5.40 -4.66
N PHE A 106 18.95 -4.18 -4.77
CA PHE A 106 17.96 -3.66 -3.85
C PHE A 106 16.55 -3.64 -4.45
N VAL A 107 15.58 -3.94 -3.60
CA VAL A 107 14.15 -3.70 -3.81
C VAL A 107 13.75 -2.52 -2.93
N LEU A 108 12.92 -1.60 -3.44
CA LEU A 108 12.31 -0.56 -2.62
C LEU A 108 10.93 -1.02 -2.18
N ASP A 109 10.64 -0.94 -0.90
CA ASP A 109 9.27 -0.98 -0.38
C ASP A 109 8.81 0.44 -0.06
N CYS A 110 8.03 1.02 -0.96
CA CYS A 110 7.62 2.43 -0.93
C CYS A 110 6.29 2.55 -0.18
N GLY A 111 6.34 2.98 1.08
CA GLY A 111 5.24 2.95 2.04
C GLY A 111 5.19 1.62 2.80
N ALA A 112 6.32 1.25 3.39
CA ALA A 112 6.55 -0.07 3.97
C ALA A 112 5.72 -0.37 5.23
N GLY A 113 5.32 0.66 5.98
CA GLY A 113 4.80 0.51 7.32
C GLY A 113 5.80 -0.17 8.27
N LEU A 114 5.26 -0.79 9.32
CA LEU A 114 5.99 -1.68 10.21
C LEU A 114 6.02 -3.10 9.62
N ARG A 115 7.15 -3.49 9.04
CA ARG A 115 7.29 -4.84 8.48
C ARG A 115 7.59 -5.86 9.57
N PRO A 116 6.86 -6.99 9.65
CA PRO A 116 7.15 -8.04 10.63
C PRO A 116 8.41 -8.85 10.30
N VAL A 117 8.88 -8.78 9.04
CA VAL A 117 10.11 -9.42 8.57
C VAL A 117 11.00 -8.37 7.93
N TYR A 118 12.26 -8.31 8.35
CA TYR A 118 13.25 -7.35 7.85
C TYR A 118 14.28 -8.03 6.95
N TYR A 119 14.22 -7.69 5.66
CA TYR A 119 15.12 -8.21 4.63
C TYR A 119 16.32 -7.28 4.41
N ASP A 120 17.50 -7.87 4.23
CA ASP A 120 18.75 -7.12 4.05
C ASP A 120 18.88 -6.46 2.67
N ASN A 121 18.02 -6.84 1.72
CA ASN A 121 17.99 -6.33 0.34
C ASN A 121 16.71 -5.57 -0.01
N VAL A 122 15.82 -5.30 0.95
CA VAL A 122 14.60 -4.50 0.73
C VAL A 122 14.71 -3.20 1.49
N VAL A 123 14.87 -2.07 0.84
CA VAL A 123 14.90 -0.75 1.48
C VAL A 123 13.48 -0.37 1.88
N ASN A 124 13.23 -0.25 3.19
CA ASN A 124 11.93 0.14 3.71
C ASN A 124 11.85 1.67 3.77
N PHE A 125 11.00 2.24 2.91
CA PHE A 125 10.74 3.67 2.84
C PHE A 125 9.35 3.96 3.40
N ASP A 126 9.23 4.93 4.30
CA ASP A 126 7.94 5.31 4.87
C ASP A 126 7.93 6.76 5.35
N ILE A 127 6.74 7.34 5.52
CA ILE A 127 6.56 8.67 6.09
C ILE A 127 6.71 8.64 7.63
N CYS A 128 6.46 7.48 8.24
CA CYS A 128 6.54 7.22 9.66
C CYS A 128 7.84 6.48 10.05
N PRO A 129 8.52 6.89 11.14
CA PRO A 129 9.78 6.29 11.57
C PRO A 129 9.56 5.00 12.39
N TYR A 130 9.00 3.96 11.78
CA TYR A 130 8.85 2.67 12.44
C TYR A 130 10.21 2.00 12.72
N PRO A 131 10.29 1.05 13.67
CA PRO A 131 11.51 0.28 13.92
C PRO A 131 12.14 -0.37 12.68
N THR A 132 11.35 -0.64 11.62
CA THR A 132 11.83 -1.18 10.34
C THR A 132 12.12 -0.16 9.26
N THR A 133 11.79 1.12 9.43
CA THR A 133 12.01 2.17 8.42
C THR A 133 13.49 2.43 8.26
N ASP A 134 14.01 2.39 7.03
CA ASP A 134 15.41 2.68 6.71
C ASP A 134 15.60 4.11 6.21
N VAL A 135 14.61 4.61 5.47
CA VAL A 135 14.59 5.96 4.91
C VAL A 135 13.21 6.54 5.11
N ARG A 136 13.15 7.75 5.67
CA ARG A 136 11.91 8.48 5.90
C ARG A 136 11.75 9.60 4.87
N GLY A 137 10.55 9.77 4.31
CA GLY A 137 10.29 10.83 3.33
C GLY A 137 8.88 10.78 2.73
N VAL A 138 8.69 11.52 1.63
CA VAL A 138 7.43 11.57 0.86
C VAL A 138 7.56 10.85 -0.48
N GLY A 139 6.54 10.11 -0.91
CA GLY A 139 6.55 9.35 -2.16
C GLY A 139 6.64 10.24 -3.40
N GLU A 140 6.09 11.44 -3.31
CA GLU A 140 6.13 12.47 -4.35
C GLU A 140 7.53 13.08 -4.59
N ARG A 141 8.51 12.76 -3.72
CA ARG A 141 9.90 13.20 -3.84
C ARG A 141 10.83 12.18 -3.19
N LEU A 142 11.04 11.06 -3.88
CA LEU A 142 11.85 9.96 -3.38
C LEU A 142 13.33 10.36 -3.25
N PRO A 143 13.98 10.13 -2.09
CA PRO A 143 15.35 10.56 -1.83
C PRO A 143 16.42 9.63 -2.42
N PHE A 144 16.08 8.89 -3.48
CA PHE A 144 16.95 7.93 -4.13
C PHE A 144 17.41 8.45 -5.49
N LYS A 145 18.61 8.07 -5.90
CA LYS A 145 19.14 8.34 -7.25
C LYS A 145 18.33 7.57 -8.30
N ASP A 146 18.46 8.01 -9.54
CA ASP A 146 17.80 7.38 -10.69
C ASP A 146 18.34 5.96 -10.90
N GLY A 147 17.47 5.02 -11.24
CA GLY A 147 17.88 3.69 -11.67
C GLY A 147 18.71 2.91 -10.65
N VAL A 148 18.29 2.87 -9.38
CA VAL A 148 19.02 2.17 -8.31
C VAL A 148 18.31 0.93 -7.77
N PHE A 149 17.02 0.75 -8.06
CA PHE A 149 16.24 -0.40 -7.60
C PHE A 149 15.89 -1.36 -8.72
N GLN A 150 16.04 -2.66 -8.42
CA GLN A 150 15.65 -3.74 -9.33
C GLN A 150 14.14 -3.97 -9.33
N ALA A 151 13.49 -3.66 -8.21
CA ALA A 151 12.06 -3.68 -8.08
C ALA A 151 11.57 -2.64 -7.08
N VAL A 152 10.32 -2.20 -7.24
CA VAL A 152 9.60 -1.35 -6.30
C VAL A 152 8.27 -2.01 -5.93
N PHE A 153 7.97 -2.03 -4.64
CA PHE A 153 6.66 -2.35 -4.09
C PHE A 153 5.95 -1.08 -3.66
N SER A 154 4.64 -1.03 -3.87
CA SER A 154 3.76 0.01 -3.35
C SER A 154 2.41 -0.62 -3.03
N PHE A 155 2.15 -0.87 -1.75
CA PHE A 155 0.97 -1.62 -1.28
C PHE A 155 0.11 -0.76 -0.38
N ALA A 156 -1.06 -0.36 -0.89
CA ALA A 156 -1.98 0.53 -0.18
C ALA A 156 -1.29 1.85 0.24
N VAL A 157 -0.80 2.59 -0.75
CA VAL A 157 0.02 3.81 -0.57
C VAL A 157 -0.44 4.94 -1.49
N LEU A 158 -0.66 4.65 -2.78
CA LEU A 158 -0.98 5.70 -3.76
C LEU A 158 -2.33 6.38 -3.49
N GLU A 159 -3.24 5.73 -2.77
CA GLU A 159 -4.48 6.33 -2.26
C GLU A 159 -4.25 7.37 -1.16
N HIS A 160 -3.10 7.31 -0.48
CA HIS A 160 -2.75 8.16 0.67
C HIS A 160 -1.83 9.33 0.28
N VAL A 161 -1.31 9.35 -0.94
CA VAL A 161 -0.52 10.48 -1.45
C VAL A 161 -1.41 11.52 -2.12
N ARG A 162 -1.04 12.80 -2.03
CA ARG A 162 -1.84 13.89 -2.59
C ARG A 162 -1.71 13.97 -4.10
N ASP A 163 -0.51 13.69 -4.59
CA ASP A 163 -0.21 13.65 -6.02
C ASP A 163 0.29 12.24 -6.41
N PRO A 164 -0.62 11.30 -6.70
CA PRO A 164 -0.25 9.96 -7.12
C PRO A 164 0.51 9.94 -8.45
N PHE A 165 0.36 10.96 -9.29
CA PHE A 165 1.08 11.08 -10.55
C PHE A 165 2.56 11.43 -10.31
N ALA A 166 2.85 12.36 -9.40
CA ALA A 166 4.23 12.67 -8.99
C ALA A 166 4.88 11.46 -8.31
N CYS A 167 4.16 10.78 -7.40
CA CYS A 167 4.67 9.57 -6.75
C CYS A 167 4.96 8.45 -7.77
N ALA A 168 4.06 8.20 -8.72
CA ALA A 168 4.28 7.22 -9.79
C ALA A 168 5.50 7.55 -10.66
N LYS A 169 5.71 8.82 -11.00
CA LYS A 169 6.91 9.28 -11.72
C LYS A 169 8.19 9.00 -10.96
N GLU A 170 8.22 9.28 -9.65
CA GLU A 170 9.37 8.98 -8.81
C GLU A 170 9.63 7.47 -8.71
N ILE A 171 8.59 6.66 -8.53
CA ILE A 171 8.68 5.19 -8.54
C ILE A 171 9.32 4.70 -9.85
N MET A 172 8.90 5.22 -11.00
CA MET A 172 9.49 4.86 -12.29
C MET A 172 10.93 5.35 -12.43
N ARG A 173 11.26 6.55 -11.93
CA ARG A 173 12.61 7.14 -12.00
C ARG A 173 13.65 6.31 -11.23
N VAL A 174 13.29 5.81 -10.04
CA VAL A 174 14.22 5.08 -9.19
C VAL A 174 14.42 3.61 -9.62
N LEU A 175 13.55 3.09 -10.49
CA LEU A 175 13.71 1.77 -11.11
C LEU A 175 14.81 1.79 -12.16
N VAL A 176 15.64 0.75 -12.18
CA VAL A 176 16.53 0.50 -13.33
C VAL A 176 15.72 0.24 -14.60
N PRO A 177 16.30 0.45 -15.80
CA PRO A 177 15.73 -0.09 -17.03
C PRO A 177 15.48 -1.60 -16.92
N GLY A 178 14.23 -2.03 -17.18
CA GLY A 178 13.80 -3.43 -17.01
C GLY A 178 13.48 -3.85 -15.57
N GLY A 179 13.52 -2.91 -14.62
CA GLY A 179 13.07 -3.10 -13.24
C GLY A 179 11.56 -3.39 -13.15
N ARG A 180 11.14 -3.92 -12.01
CA ARG A 180 9.76 -4.42 -11.82
C ARG A 180 8.99 -3.63 -10.79
N LEU A 181 7.79 -3.20 -11.15
CA LEU A 181 6.82 -2.65 -10.22
C LEU A 181 5.82 -3.72 -9.82
N TYR A 182 5.54 -3.83 -8.52
CA TYR A 182 4.33 -4.47 -8.02
C TYR A 182 3.57 -3.50 -7.14
N CYS A 183 2.46 -3.00 -7.66
CA CYS A 183 1.64 -1.97 -7.03
C CYS A 183 0.21 -2.50 -6.80
N VAL A 184 -0.32 -2.24 -5.61
CA VAL A 184 -1.67 -2.63 -5.18
C VAL A 184 -2.32 -1.43 -4.51
N VAL A 185 -3.53 -1.08 -4.95
CA VAL A 185 -4.32 0.05 -4.44
C VAL A 185 -5.77 -0.39 -4.18
N PRO A 186 -6.49 0.24 -3.25
CA PRO A 186 -7.90 -0.03 -3.00
C PRO A 186 -8.78 0.60 -4.08
N PHE A 187 -9.90 -0.07 -4.38
CA PHE A 187 -10.96 0.48 -5.23
C PHE A 187 -12.28 0.62 -4.47
N LEU A 188 -12.92 -0.49 -4.09
CA LEU A 188 -14.21 -0.47 -3.38
C LEU A 188 -14.06 -0.81 -1.90
N GLN A 189 -12.96 -0.38 -1.29
CA GLN A 189 -12.80 -0.50 0.17
C GLN A 189 -13.36 0.77 0.81
N PRO A 190 -14.09 0.67 1.95
CA PRO A 190 -14.50 1.84 2.73
C PRO A 190 -13.33 2.79 3.00
N LEU A 191 -13.60 4.07 3.25
CA LEU A 191 -12.56 5.03 3.62
C LEU A 191 -11.73 4.47 4.79
N HIS A 192 -10.42 4.37 4.61
CA HIS A 192 -9.50 3.78 5.59
C HIS A 192 -8.14 4.44 5.54
N GLY A 193 -7.37 4.41 6.64
CA GLY A 193 -5.98 4.87 6.66
C GLY A 193 -5.76 6.32 7.09
N TYR A 194 -4.50 6.66 7.36
CA TYR A 194 -4.06 7.78 8.20
C TYR A 194 -2.79 8.41 7.60
N PRO A 195 -2.58 9.74 7.64
CA PRO A 195 -3.55 10.72 8.12
C PRO A 195 -4.70 10.99 7.15
N HIS A 196 -4.54 10.65 5.87
CA HIS A 196 -5.51 10.99 4.83
C HIS A 196 -5.66 9.85 3.82
N HIS A 197 -6.83 9.76 3.19
CA HIS A 197 -7.13 8.88 2.07
C HIS A 197 -7.81 9.72 1.00
N TYR A 198 -7.12 9.91 -0.12
CA TYR A 198 -7.51 10.84 -1.18
C TYR A 198 -8.18 10.14 -2.37
N PHE A 199 -7.76 8.92 -2.71
CA PHE A 199 -8.18 8.28 -3.97
C PHE A 199 -8.56 6.81 -3.82
N ASN A 200 -9.78 6.46 -4.21
CA ASN A 200 -10.15 5.09 -4.53
C ASN A 200 -9.87 4.83 -6.01
N MET A 201 -8.78 4.13 -6.31
CA MET A 201 -8.32 3.97 -7.69
C MET A 201 -9.02 2.82 -8.39
N SER A 202 -9.67 3.11 -9.53
CA SER A 202 -10.08 2.05 -10.45
C SER A 202 -8.85 1.36 -11.07
N HIS A 203 -9.06 0.20 -11.68
CA HIS A 203 -7.98 -0.50 -12.38
C HIS A 203 -7.42 0.32 -13.56
N GLU A 204 -8.25 1.10 -14.25
CA GLU A 204 -7.80 2.03 -15.31
C GLU A 204 -7.01 3.20 -14.72
N GLY A 205 -7.47 3.74 -13.58
CA GLY A 205 -6.74 4.79 -12.85
C GLY A 205 -5.32 4.33 -12.47
N LEU A 206 -5.20 3.16 -11.85
CA LEU A 206 -3.88 2.57 -11.54
C LEU A 206 -3.01 2.37 -12.78
N ARG A 207 -3.59 1.86 -13.87
CA ARG A 207 -2.87 1.61 -15.12
C ARG A 207 -2.32 2.91 -15.71
N SER A 208 -3.14 3.96 -15.75
CA SER A 208 -2.79 5.25 -16.35
C SER A 208 -1.58 5.93 -15.68
N LEU A 209 -1.31 5.62 -14.40
CA LEU A 209 -0.14 6.14 -13.69
C LEU A 209 1.20 5.64 -14.24
N PHE A 210 1.22 4.48 -14.90
CA PHE A 210 2.46 3.78 -15.26
C PHE A 210 2.58 3.43 -16.75
N GLU A 211 1.48 3.40 -17.51
CA GLU A 211 1.50 2.85 -18.88
C GLU A 211 2.32 3.65 -19.90
N ASP A 212 2.57 4.94 -19.65
CA ASP A 212 3.43 5.77 -20.50
C ASP A 212 4.94 5.48 -20.27
N GLY A 213 5.31 5.00 -19.08
CA GLY A 213 6.71 4.75 -18.68
C GLY A 213 7.07 3.28 -18.48
N MET A 214 6.07 2.38 -18.47
CA MET A 214 6.25 0.96 -18.20
C MET A 214 5.34 0.09 -19.07
N GLU A 215 5.87 -1.05 -19.51
CA GLU A 215 5.06 -2.08 -20.18
C GLU A 215 4.26 -2.88 -19.14
N ILE A 216 2.93 -2.71 -19.13
CA ILE A 216 2.03 -3.40 -18.19
C ILE A 216 1.86 -4.87 -18.59
N LYS A 217 2.62 -5.76 -17.94
CA LYS A 217 2.62 -7.21 -18.22
C LYS A 217 1.33 -7.92 -17.80
N ARG A 218 0.73 -7.52 -16.68
CA ARG A 218 -0.46 -8.16 -16.09
C ARG A 218 -1.13 -7.20 -15.10
N GLN A 219 -2.46 -7.28 -15.00
CA GLN A 219 -3.26 -6.61 -13.98
C GLN A 219 -4.38 -7.56 -13.58
N GLU A 220 -4.55 -7.83 -12.28
CA GLU A 220 -5.46 -8.85 -11.78
C GLU A 220 -6.08 -8.47 -10.44
N VAL A 221 -7.12 -9.21 -10.02
CA VAL A 221 -7.76 -9.04 -8.72
C VAL A 221 -7.21 -10.10 -7.76
N PRO A 222 -6.38 -9.73 -6.76
CA PRO A 222 -5.87 -10.70 -5.78
C PRO A 222 -7.01 -11.24 -4.91
N PRO A 223 -6.80 -12.34 -4.16
CA PRO A 223 -7.81 -12.87 -3.24
C PRO A 223 -8.35 -11.82 -2.25
N SER A 224 -7.51 -10.89 -1.78
CA SER A 224 -7.87 -9.76 -0.90
C SER A 224 -8.68 -8.66 -1.60
N GLY A 225 -8.72 -8.65 -2.94
CA GLY A 225 -9.47 -7.68 -3.74
C GLY A 225 -10.82 -8.21 -4.26
N GLN A 226 -11.18 -9.45 -3.92
CA GLN A 226 -12.45 -10.04 -4.37
C GLN A 226 -13.66 -9.33 -3.74
N PRO A 227 -14.83 -9.26 -4.43
CA PRO A 227 -15.99 -8.50 -3.96
C PRO A 227 -16.50 -8.86 -2.55
N ILE A 228 -16.23 -10.08 -2.10
CA ILE A 228 -16.59 -10.53 -0.74
C ILE A 228 -15.90 -9.70 0.35
N TRP A 229 -14.70 -9.18 0.11
CA TRP A 229 -13.99 -8.31 1.05
C TRP A 229 -14.67 -6.97 1.18
N THR A 230 -15.01 -6.34 0.05
CA THR A 230 -15.81 -5.10 0.02
C THR A 230 -17.13 -5.28 0.76
N LEU A 231 -17.91 -6.31 0.41
CA LEU A 231 -19.22 -6.54 1.01
C LEU A 231 -19.11 -6.79 2.52
N THR A 232 -18.17 -7.63 2.93
CA THR A 232 -17.96 -7.96 4.35
C THR A 232 -17.51 -6.75 5.14
N TRP A 233 -16.56 -5.98 4.63
CA TRP A 233 -16.08 -4.77 5.30
C TRP A 233 -17.20 -3.74 5.43
N LEU A 234 -17.87 -3.40 4.32
CA LEU A 234 -18.95 -2.44 4.29
C LEU A 234 -20.06 -2.81 5.29
N LEU A 235 -20.57 -4.05 5.25
CA LEU A 235 -21.63 -4.49 6.16
C LEU A 235 -21.19 -4.50 7.63
N ARG A 236 -19.95 -4.89 7.92
CA ARG A 236 -19.43 -4.89 9.30
C ARG A 236 -19.31 -3.48 9.86
N ARG A 237 -18.79 -2.53 9.08
CA ARG A 237 -18.65 -1.13 9.49
C ARG A 237 -20.00 -0.43 9.59
N TRP A 238 -20.90 -0.70 8.65
CA TRP A 238 -22.26 -0.20 8.69
C TRP A 238 -22.99 -0.66 9.97
N ALA A 239 -22.99 -1.96 10.23
CA ALA A 239 -23.63 -2.51 11.43
C ALA A 239 -22.99 -2.00 12.73
N ALA A 240 -21.65 -1.91 12.79
CA ALA A 240 -20.93 -1.50 14.00
C ALA A 240 -21.22 -0.04 14.42
N GLN A 241 -21.54 0.83 13.47
CA GLN A 241 -21.74 2.26 13.70
C GLN A 241 -23.21 2.66 13.88
N LEU A 242 -24.13 1.69 13.78
CA LEU A 242 -25.56 1.93 13.99
C LEU A 242 -25.96 1.81 15.48
N PRO A 243 -26.97 2.60 15.92
CA PRO A 243 -27.69 2.35 17.17
C PRO A 243 -28.29 0.94 17.21
N GLU A 244 -28.54 0.40 18.40
CA GLU A 244 -28.93 -1.01 18.57
C GLU A 244 -30.20 -1.41 17.78
N SER A 245 -31.24 -0.58 17.79
CA SER A 245 -32.48 -0.82 17.05
C SER A 245 -32.24 -0.92 15.54
N ALA A 246 -31.54 0.07 14.98
CA ALA A 246 -31.22 0.14 13.55
C ALA A 246 -30.26 -0.98 13.12
N ARG A 247 -29.27 -1.30 13.96
CA ARG A 247 -28.38 -2.45 13.74
C ARG A 247 -29.16 -3.76 13.71
N ARG A 248 -30.12 -3.99 14.62
CA ARG A 248 -30.97 -5.19 14.59
C ARG A 248 -31.80 -5.26 13.32
N GLU A 249 -32.34 -4.13 12.87
CA GLU A 249 -33.08 -4.05 11.61
C GLU A 249 -32.21 -4.45 10.42
N LEU A 250 -31.02 -3.86 10.28
CA LEU A 250 -30.05 -4.21 9.23
C LEU A 250 -29.71 -5.69 9.25
N LEU A 251 -29.35 -6.22 10.42
CA LEU A 251 -28.92 -7.62 10.58
C LEU A 251 -30.06 -8.64 10.41
N SER A 252 -31.31 -8.20 10.42
CA SER A 252 -32.46 -9.06 10.09
C SER A 252 -32.66 -9.26 8.59
N HIS A 253 -32.09 -8.39 7.75
CA HIS A 253 -32.13 -8.52 6.30
C HIS A 253 -31.17 -9.61 5.83
N LYS A 254 -31.62 -10.39 4.84
CA LYS A 254 -30.75 -11.27 4.06
C LYS A 254 -30.05 -10.44 2.99
N VAL A 255 -28.92 -10.94 2.51
CA VAL A 255 -28.20 -10.31 1.38
C VAL A 255 -29.12 -10.12 0.17
N GLY A 256 -30.00 -11.08 -0.10
CA GLY A 256 -30.99 -10.98 -1.18
C GLY A 256 -32.02 -9.87 -0.99
N ASP A 257 -32.36 -9.53 0.26
CA ASP A 257 -33.30 -8.45 0.55
C ASP A 257 -32.70 -7.09 0.22
N LEU A 258 -31.38 -6.93 0.24
CA LEU A 258 -30.65 -5.69 -0.06
C LEU A 258 -30.38 -5.48 -1.57
N LEU A 259 -30.87 -6.39 -2.43
CA LEU A 259 -30.75 -6.26 -3.89
C LEU A 259 -31.90 -5.45 -4.52
N ALA A 260 -32.90 -5.02 -3.74
CA ALA A 260 -34.00 -4.21 -4.24
C ALA A 260 -33.56 -2.76 -4.51
N ASP A 261 -34.49 -1.92 -4.97
CA ASP A 261 -34.21 -0.53 -5.30
C ASP A 261 -33.74 0.24 -4.05
N PRO A 262 -32.57 0.91 -4.08
CA PRO A 262 -32.04 1.61 -2.92
C PRO A 262 -32.98 2.69 -2.36
N ARG A 263 -33.88 3.24 -3.20
CA ARG A 263 -34.87 4.25 -2.79
C ARG A 263 -35.87 3.72 -1.78
N GLU A 264 -36.11 2.41 -1.77
CA GLU A 264 -37.01 1.77 -0.80
C GLU A 264 -36.42 1.75 0.62
N TYR A 265 -35.10 1.91 0.76
CA TYR A 265 -34.45 1.89 2.07
C TYR A 265 -34.18 3.26 2.66
N LEU A 266 -34.34 4.36 1.91
CA LEU A 266 -33.94 5.70 2.36
C LEU A 266 -34.62 6.13 3.66
N ASP A 267 -35.85 5.66 3.92
CA ASP A 267 -36.59 5.95 5.15
C ASP A 267 -36.37 4.92 6.29
N ARG A 268 -35.61 3.85 6.04
CA ARG A 268 -35.37 2.78 7.01
C ARG A 268 -34.37 3.24 8.07
N SER A 269 -34.51 2.73 9.30
CA SER A 269 -33.70 3.21 10.42
C SER A 269 -32.20 2.92 10.22
N PHE A 270 -31.86 1.80 9.56
CA PHE A 270 -30.47 1.48 9.24
C PHE A 270 -29.82 2.38 8.18
N VAL A 271 -30.60 3.22 7.47
CA VAL A 271 -30.09 4.27 6.58
C VAL A 271 -30.12 5.62 7.28
N ARG A 272 -31.28 6.04 7.80
CA ARG A 272 -31.45 7.38 8.40
C ARG A 272 -30.65 7.60 9.68
N ASP A 273 -30.49 6.55 10.49
CA ASP A 273 -29.88 6.67 11.82
C ASP A 273 -28.36 6.44 11.78
N LEU A 274 -27.77 6.31 10.59
CA LEU A 274 -26.32 6.19 10.42
C LEU A 274 -25.67 7.56 10.70
N PRO A 275 -24.73 7.67 11.67
CA PRO A 275 -24.07 8.95 11.97
C PRO A 275 -23.30 9.50 10.75
N LEU A 276 -23.16 10.83 10.66
CA LEU A 276 -22.50 11.49 9.53
C LEU A 276 -21.06 10.99 9.29
N GLU A 277 -20.29 10.76 10.34
CA GLU A 277 -18.93 10.20 10.22
C GLU A 277 -18.94 8.83 9.52
N ALA A 278 -19.87 7.95 9.91
CA ALA A 278 -20.06 6.65 9.28
C ALA A 278 -20.58 6.77 7.84
N GLN A 279 -21.44 7.76 7.56
CA GLN A 279 -21.87 8.07 6.20
C GLN A 279 -20.69 8.49 5.33
N MET A 280 -19.79 9.35 5.83
CA MET A 280 -18.59 9.76 5.09
C MET A 280 -17.62 8.61 4.87
N GLU A 281 -17.47 7.71 5.85
CA GLU A 281 -16.62 6.52 5.71
C GLU A 281 -17.14 5.54 4.64
N LEU A 282 -18.46 5.34 4.61
CA LEU A 282 -19.15 4.34 3.79
C LEU A 282 -19.80 4.93 2.53
N ALA A 283 -19.51 6.20 2.23
CA ALA A 283 -20.15 6.93 1.15
C ALA A 283 -19.94 6.23 -0.20
N SER A 284 -21.01 6.02 -0.94
CA SER A 284 -20.93 5.68 -2.37
C SER A 284 -20.56 6.89 -3.22
N THR A 285 -20.80 8.10 -2.70
CA THR A 285 -20.45 9.39 -3.32
C THR A 285 -20.43 10.50 -2.26
N THR A 286 -19.61 11.52 -2.46
CA THR A 286 -19.65 12.77 -1.70
C THR A 286 -19.90 13.94 -2.66
N ALA A 287 -20.41 15.05 -2.14
CA ALA A 287 -20.61 16.28 -2.90
C ALA A 287 -19.94 17.44 -2.15
N LEU A 288 -19.18 18.27 -2.89
CA LEU A 288 -18.56 19.48 -2.38
C LEU A 288 -19.17 20.68 -3.07
N PHE A 289 -19.64 21.64 -2.28
CA PHE A 289 -20.17 22.92 -2.74
C PHE A 289 -19.17 24.00 -2.34
N ALA A 290 -18.72 24.81 -3.30
CA ALA A 290 -17.75 25.87 -3.07
C ALA A 290 -18.11 27.12 -3.89
N GLU A 291 -17.84 28.28 -3.30
CA GLU A 291 -17.94 29.58 -3.96
C GLU A 291 -16.53 30.13 -4.15
N LYS A 292 -16.27 30.70 -5.32
CA LYS A 292 -15.00 31.39 -5.56
C LYS A 292 -15.05 32.74 -4.82
N PRO A 293 -14.02 33.10 -4.02
CA PRO A 293 -13.95 34.42 -3.41
C PRO A 293 -13.99 35.54 -4.47
N GLU A 294 -14.52 36.71 -4.09
CA GLU A 294 -14.55 37.92 -4.92
C GLU A 294 -13.16 38.41 -5.36
#